data_AF-A0A354GMZ9-F1
#
_entry.id   AF-A0A354GMZ9-F1
#
_cell.length_a   1.000
_cell.length_b   1.000
_cell.length_c   1.000
_cell.angle_alpha   90.00
_cell.angle_beta   90.00
_cell.angle_gamma   90.00
#
_symmetry.space_group_name_H-M   'P 1'
#
loop_
_entity.id
_entity.type
_entity.pdbx_description
1 polymer ?
#
loop_
_entity_poly.entity_id
_entity_poly.type
_entity_poly.pdbx_seq_one_letter_code
_entity_poly.pdbx_strand_id
1 'polypeptide(L)'
;MTEYQIQPNTRRCVVSGRDLKPGERYYSVLLDEAGKFVRKDYAAEAWQGPPADAFSFWAGRVPAVGGRRRPPIDDDMLLECFTRLEGRTEPASVNFRYVLALLLMRRKRFKFEETRTEDGREILCLRYGRTGTRHEVANPSLTDEEMAAVQEDVFQALGWE
;
A
#
# COMPACT_ATOMS: atom_id res chain seq x y z
N MET A 1 3.59 -9.06 17.44
CA MET A 1 3.56 -8.90 15.98
C MET A 1 4.29 -10.10 15.42
N THR A 2 3.57 -11.04 14.81
CA THR A 2 4.19 -12.25 14.27
C THR A 2 5.20 -11.84 13.21
N GLU A 3 6.46 -12.21 13.39
CA GLU A 3 7.54 -11.84 12.49
C GLU A 3 7.52 -12.79 11.29
N TYR A 4 6.84 -12.39 10.23
CA TYR A 4 6.81 -13.15 8.99
C TYR A 4 8.13 -12.93 8.23
N GLN A 5 8.89 -14.01 8.04
CA GLN A 5 10.14 -13.97 7.25
C GLN A 5 9.82 -14.03 5.76
N ILE A 6 9.51 -12.87 5.17
CA ILE A 6 9.28 -12.73 3.73
C ILE A 6 10.59 -12.29 3.06
N GLN A 7 10.98 -13.02 2.02
CA GLN A 7 12.20 -12.74 1.26
C GLN A 7 12.12 -11.39 0.53
N PRO A 8 13.26 -10.67 0.36
CA PRO A 8 13.29 -9.47 -0.48
C PRO A 8 12.92 -9.82 -1.94
N ASN A 9 12.62 -8.79 -2.75
CA ASN A 9 12.43 -9.01 -4.18
C ASN A 9 13.66 -9.67 -4.81
N THR A 10 13.45 -10.65 -5.69
CA THR A 10 14.54 -11.34 -6.39
C THR A 10 15.03 -10.55 -7.58
N ARG A 11 14.21 -9.60 -8.08
CA ARG A 11 14.40 -8.87 -9.34
C ARG A 11 14.64 -9.79 -10.54
N ARG A 12 14.16 -11.03 -10.47
CA ARG A 12 14.32 -12.02 -11.52
C ARG A 12 13.00 -12.74 -11.74
N CYS A 13 12.61 -12.85 -13.00
CA CYS A 13 11.45 -13.61 -13.38
C CYS A 13 11.71 -15.10 -13.12
N VAL A 14 10.85 -15.75 -12.33
CA VAL A 14 10.97 -17.18 -12.01
C VAL A 14 10.74 -18.07 -13.23
N VAL A 15 9.96 -17.61 -14.21
CA VAL A 15 9.63 -18.39 -15.43
C VAL A 15 10.75 -18.28 -16.47
N SER A 16 11.16 -17.07 -16.82
CA SER A 16 12.15 -16.84 -17.89
C SER A 16 13.59 -16.74 -17.41
N GLY A 17 13.82 -16.62 -16.10
CA GLY A 17 15.15 -16.44 -15.51
C GLY A 17 15.78 -15.06 -15.77
N ARG A 18 15.15 -14.18 -16.56
CA ARG A 18 15.69 -12.86 -16.88
C ARG A 18 15.57 -11.91 -15.70
N ASP A 19 16.46 -10.93 -15.66
CA ASP A 19 16.37 -9.84 -14.69
C ASP A 19 15.23 -8.87 -15.06
N LEU A 20 14.51 -8.41 -14.03
CA LEU A 20 13.45 -7.40 -14.11
C LEU A 20 14.11 -6.01 -14.14
N LYS A 21 13.89 -5.26 -15.22
CA LYS A 21 14.59 -3.99 -15.45
C LYS A 21 13.87 -2.81 -14.81
N PRO A 22 14.58 -1.70 -14.51
CA PRO A 22 13.98 -0.46 -14.03
C PRO A 22 12.78 -0.01 -14.88
N GLY A 23 11.67 0.36 -14.22
CA GLY A 23 10.42 0.78 -14.87
C GLY A 23 9.46 -0.36 -15.24
N GLU A 24 9.94 -1.61 -15.29
CA GLU A 24 9.10 -2.76 -15.65
C GLU A 24 8.06 -3.06 -14.58
N ARG A 25 6.84 -3.42 -15.02
CA ARG A 25 5.83 -4.02 -14.15
C ARG A 25 6.24 -5.45 -13.83
N TYR A 26 6.02 -5.86 -12.59
CA TYR A 26 6.21 -7.24 -12.13
C TYR A 26 5.01 -7.68 -11.28
N TYR A 27 4.91 -8.99 -11.11
CA TYR A 27 3.99 -9.61 -10.17
C TYR A 27 4.78 -10.46 -9.18
N SER A 28 4.39 -10.43 -7.91
CA SER A 28 4.99 -11.25 -6.88
C SER A 28 3.93 -12.15 -6.30
N VAL A 29 4.27 -13.42 -6.13
CA VAL A 29 3.45 -14.42 -5.47
C VAL A 29 4.16 -14.84 -4.19
N LEU A 30 3.41 -14.92 -3.10
CA LEU A 30 3.83 -15.54 -1.86
C LEU A 30 3.17 -16.91 -1.77
N LEU A 31 3.98 -17.95 -1.62
CA LEU A 31 3.53 -19.33 -1.42
C LEU A 31 3.87 -19.75 0.00
N ASP A 32 3.02 -20.58 0.59
CA ASP A 32 3.34 -21.30 1.83
C ASP A 32 3.90 -22.68 1.45
N GLU A 33 5.22 -22.81 1.52
CA GLU A 33 5.92 -24.06 1.27
C GLU A 33 6.35 -24.66 2.62
N ALA A 34 5.53 -25.55 3.17
CA ALA A 34 5.76 -26.26 4.44
C ALA A 34 5.99 -25.34 5.65
N GLY A 35 5.16 -24.30 5.80
CA GLY A 35 5.24 -23.33 6.90
C GLY A 35 6.29 -22.25 6.68
N LYS A 36 6.85 -22.15 5.46
CA LYS A 36 7.79 -21.09 5.08
C LYS A 36 7.24 -20.30 3.91
N PHE A 37 7.25 -18.98 4.05
CA PHE A 37 6.88 -18.10 2.96
C PHE A 37 7.98 -18.01 1.90
N VAL A 38 7.63 -18.41 0.68
CA VAL A 38 8.50 -18.36 -0.49
C VAL A 38 7.93 -17.34 -1.48
N ARG A 39 8.74 -16.32 -1.78
CA ARG A 39 8.39 -15.29 -2.76
C ARG A 39 8.88 -15.69 -4.14
N LYS A 40 8.00 -15.62 -5.14
CA LYS A 40 8.34 -15.77 -6.56
C LYS A 40 7.95 -14.51 -7.32
N ASP A 41 8.89 -13.93 -8.05
CA ASP A 41 8.66 -12.73 -8.89
C ASP A 41 8.50 -13.14 -10.36
N TYR A 42 7.57 -12.51 -11.06
CA TYR A 42 7.20 -12.77 -12.44
C TYR A 42 7.31 -11.48 -13.25
N ALA A 43 7.90 -11.58 -14.44
CA ALA A 43 7.81 -10.51 -15.43
C ALA A 43 6.36 -10.36 -15.91
N ALA A 44 5.97 -9.15 -16.31
CA ALA A 44 4.61 -8.89 -16.76
C ALA A 44 4.19 -9.78 -17.94
N GLU A 45 5.09 -10.05 -18.88
CA GLU A 45 4.84 -10.91 -20.04
C GLU A 45 4.80 -12.41 -19.71
N ALA A 46 5.32 -12.82 -18.54
CA ALA A 46 5.29 -14.20 -18.08
C ALA A 46 4.18 -14.45 -17.05
N TRP A 47 3.38 -13.42 -16.73
CA TRP A 47 2.32 -13.50 -15.74
C TRP A 47 1.05 -14.09 -16.35
N GLN A 48 0.54 -15.17 -15.75
CA GLN A 48 -0.69 -15.85 -16.16
C GLN A 48 -1.80 -15.76 -15.10
N GLY A 49 -1.61 -14.90 -14.09
CA GLY A 49 -2.43 -14.88 -12.88
C GLY A 49 -1.76 -15.61 -11.70
N PRO A 50 -2.32 -15.45 -10.49
CA PRO A 50 -1.80 -16.11 -9.31
C PRO A 50 -2.04 -17.63 -9.39
N PRO A 51 -1.05 -18.45 -9.01
CA PRO A 51 -1.25 -19.88 -8.80
C PRO A 51 -2.38 -20.18 -7.80
N ALA A 52 -3.05 -21.32 -7.95
CA ALA A 52 -4.16 -21.70 -7.06
C ALA A 52 -3.74 -21.90 -5.60
N ASP A 53 -2.46 -22.24 -5.37
CA ASP A 53 -1.82 -22.41 -4.07
C ASP A 53 -1.15 -21.12 -3.55
N ALA A 54 -1.35 -19.98 -4.24
CA ALA A 54 -0.85 -18.69 -3.78
C ALA A 54 -1.50 -18.32 -2.44
N PHE A 55 -0.66 -18.07 -1.43
CA PHE A 55 -1.11 -17.47 -0.18
C PHE A 55 -1.53 -16.01 -0.40
N SER A 56 -0.76 -15.27 -1.21
CA SER A 56 -1.06 -13.90 -1.60
C SER A 56 -0.30 -13.54 -2.89
N PHE A 57 -0.75 -12.50 -3.59
CA PHE A 57 -0.03 -11.92 -4.71
C PHE A 57 -0.22 -10.41 -4.77
N TRP A 58 0.74 -9.72 -5.38
CA TRP A 58 0.63 -8.28 -5.64
C TRP A 58 1.39 -7.90 -6.91
N ALA A 59 0.98 -6.78 -7.51
CA ALA A 59 1.70 -6.16 -8.62
C ALA A 59 2.60 -5.02 -8.11
N GLY A 60 3.67 -4.75 -8.83
CA GLY A 60 4.54 -3.61 -8.56
C GLY A 60 5.25 -3.13 -9.82
N ARG A 61 6.07 -2.09 -9.66
CA ARG A 61 7.03 -1.66 -10.68
C ARG A 61 8.44 -1.64 -10.10
N VAL A 62 9.41 -2.09 -10.89
CA VAL A 62 10.82 -1.95 -10.52
C VAL A 62 11.16 -0.45 -10.51
N PRO A 63 11.75 0.08 -9.43
CA PRO A 63 12.13 1.50 -9.37
C PRO A 63 13.01 1.90 -10.56
N ALA A 64 12.67 3.01 -11.22
CA ALA A 64 13.48 3.58 -12.30
C ALA A 64 14.84 4.08 -11.78
N VAL A 65 15.91 3.89 -12.56
CA VAL A 65 17.21 4.51 -12.28
C VAL A 65 17.09 6.01 -12.56
N GLY A 66 17.40 6.85 -11.58
CA GLY A 66 17.36 8.31 -11.74
C GLY A 66 15.97 8.94 -11.77
N GLY A 67 14.91 8.20 -11.40
CA GLY A 67 13.57 8.79 -11.26
C GLY A 67 13.59 9.99 -10.29
N ARG A 68 12.85 11.05 -10.61
CA ARG A 68 12.66 12.22 -9.73
C ARG A 68 12.37 11.70 -8.32
N ARG A 69 13.28 11.98 -7.38
CA ARG A 69 12.97 11.76 -5.96
C ARG A 69 11.74 12.59 -5.69
N ARG A 70 10.63 11.93 -5.35
CA ARG A 70 9.45 12.66 -4.87
C ARG A 70 9.91 13.61 -3.76
N PRO A 71 9.41 14.86 -3.74
CA PRO A 71 9.78 15.81 -2.69
C PRO A 71 9.60 15.16 -1.31
N PRO A 72 10.44 15.49 -0.33
CA PRO A 72 10.23 15.04 1.03
C PRO A 72 8.83 15.48 1.47
N ILE A 73 8.01 14.52 1.88
CA ILE A 73 6.66 14.80 2.31
C ILE A 73 6.72 15.37 3.72
N ASP A 74 6.00 16.45 4.00
CA ASP A 74 5.83 16.94 5.37
C ASP A 74 4.86 16.03 6.15
N ASP A 75 5.38 15.36 7.20
CA ASP A 75 4.60 14.44 8.04
C ASP A 75 3.55 15.16 8.88
N ASP A 76 3.85 16.37 9.32
CA ASP A 76 2.96 17.14 10.17
C ASP A 76 1.81 17.71 9.33
N MET A 77 2.09 18.14 8.09
CA MET A 77 1.03 18.55 7.14
C MET A 77 0.09 17.39 6.79
N LEU A 78 0.61 16.17 6.52
CA LEU A 78 -0.23 14.99 6.29
C LEU A 78 -1.15 14.72 7.49
N LEU A 79 -0.61 14.82 8.69
CA LEU A 79 -1.35 14.56 9.92
C LEU A 79 -2.42 15.62 10.18
N GLU A 80 -2.13 16.89 9.91
CA GLU A 80 -3.10 17.98 10.01
C GLU A 80 -4.26 17.76 9.03
N CYS A 81 -3.95 17.49 7.75
CA CYS A 81 -4.97 17.17 6.74
C CYS A 81 -5.81 15.96 7.15
N PHE A 82 -5.18 14.90 7.66
CA PHE A 82 -5.88 13.70 8.11
C PHE A 82 -6.86 14.01 9.25
N THR A 83 -6.41 14.81 10.23
CA THR A 83 -7.21 15.18 11.41
C THR A 83 -8.38 16.10 11.03
N ARG A 84 -8.18 17.04 10.09
CA ARG A 84 -9.23 17.94 9.59
C ARG A 84 -10.39 17.24 8.86
N LEU A 85 -10.15 16.03 8.35
CA LEU A 85 -11.16 15.24 7.67
C LEU A 85 -11.92 14.29 8.61
N GLU A 86 -11.59 14.28 9.91
CA GLU A 86 -12.30 13.48 10.90
C GLU A 86 -13.78 13.88 11.01
N GLY A 87 -14.67 12.89 11.10
CA GLY A 87 -16.11 13.08 11.18
C GLY A 87 -16.81 13.47 9.87
N ARG A 88 -16.06 13.76 8.80
CA ARG A 88 -16.64 14.05 7.48
C ARG A 88 -17.20 12.79 6.83
N THR A 89 -18.35 12.94 6.18
CA THR A 89 -19.09 11.82 5.57
C THR A 89 -19.17 11.90 4.05
N GLU A 90 -18.74 13.00 3.43
CA GLU A 90 -18.77 13.11 1.97
C GLU A 90 -17.80 12.07 1.36
N PRO A 91 -18.18 11.37 0.28
CA PRO A 91 -17.34 10.31 -0.30
C PRO A 91 -15.91 10.76 -0.60
N ALA A 92 -15.73 11.95 -1.19
CA ALA A 92 -14.41 12.50 -1.47
C ALA A 92 -13.58 12.70 -0.19
N SER A 93 -14.16 13.25 0.88
CA SER A 93 -13.50 13.44 2.18
C SER A 93 -13.07 12.11 2.79
N VAL A 94 -13.94 11.10 2.72
CA VAL A 94 -13.67 9.76 3.28
C VAL A 94 -12.56 9.05 2.49
N ASN A 95 -12.62 9.10 1.16
CA ASN A 95 -11.61 8.55 0.27
C ASN A 95 -10.24 9.19 0.53
N PHE A 96 -10.21 10.52 0.63
CA PHE A 96 -8.99 11.27 0.89
C PHE A 96 -8.40 10.93 2.27
N ARG A 97 -9.23 10.88 3.32
CA ARG A 97 -8.80 10.50 4.68
C ARG A 97 -8.24 9.07 4.72
N TYR A 98 -8.86 8.16 3.97
CA TYR A 98 -8.38 6.78 3.84
C TYR A 98 -6.98 6.73 3.21
N VAL A 99 -6.76 7.41 2.08
CA VAL A 99 -5.45 7.46 1.42
C VAL A 99 -4.39 8.13 2.30
N LEU A 100 -4.71 9.21 3.00
CA LEU A 100 -3.81 9.83 3.98
C LEU A 100 -3.41 8.85 5.09
N ALA A 101 -4.36 8.05 5.59
CA ALA A 101 -4.08 7.03 6.61
C ALA A 101 -3.06 6.00 6.09
N LEU A 102 -3.25 5.51 4.86
CA LEU A 102 -2.31 4.58 4.22
C LEU A 102 -0.92 5.21 4.02
N LEU A 103 -0.84 6.48 3.62
CA LEU A 103 0.42 7.21 3.50
C LEU A 103 1.13 7.34 4.86
N LEU A 104 0.40 7.73 5.91
CA LEU A 104 0.94 7.85 7.28
C LEU A 104 1.40 6.50 7.85
N MET A 105 0.71 5.40 7.50
CA MET A 105 1.18 4.03 7.82
C MET A 105 2.47 3.69 7.09
N ARG A 106 2.55 3.95 5.78
CA ARG A 106 3.76 3.72 4.97
C ARG A 106 4.95 4.50 5.50
N ARG A 107 4.71 5.69 6.08
CA ARG A 107 5.72 6.53 6.74
C ARG A 107 5.98 6.18 8.20
N LYS A 108 5.40 5.09 8.70
CA LYS A 108 5.53 4.59 10.08
C LYS A 108 5.05 5.58 11.16
N ARG A 109 4.22 6.57 10.78
CA ARG A 109 3.54 7.46 11.73
C ARG A 109 2.37 6.75 12.40
N PHE A 110 1.58 6.05 11.60
CA PHE A 110 0.53 5.16 12.08
C PHE A 110 1.03 3.71 12.12
N LYS A 111 0.65 3.00 13.18
CA LYS A 111 0.83 1.57 13.34
C LYS A 111 -0.53 0.91 13.15
N PHE A 112 -0.62 -0.05 12.23
CA PHE A 112 -1.78 -0.91 12.12
C PHE A 112 -1.96 -1.71 13.42
N GLU A 113 -3.18 -1.76 13.94
CA GLU A 113 -3.54 -2.64 15.05
C GLU A 113 -4.41 -3.80 14.54
N GLU A 114 -5.51 -3.48 13.88
CA GLU A 114 -6.46 -4.46 13.34
C GLU A 114 -7.36 -3.84 12.27
N THR A 115 -8.11 -4.70 11.59
CA THR A 115 -9.26 -4.33 10.77
C THR A 115 -10.51 -4.91 11.41
N ARG A 116 -11.57 -4.13 11.51
CA ARG A 116 -12.89 -4.56 11.95
C ARG A 116 -13.87 -4.45 10.80
N THR A 117 -14.99 -5.17 10.89
CA THR A 117 -16.10 -5.00 9.96
C THR A 117 -17.29 -4.49 10.74
N GLU A 118 -17.83 -3.35 10.33
CA GLU A 118 -19.03 -2.72 10.88
C GLU A 118 -19.99 -2.44 9.73
N ASP A 119 -21.22 -2.94 9.81
CA ASP A 119 -22.25 -2.77 8.78
C ASP A 119 -21.79 -3.13 7.35
N GLY A 120 -20.99 -4.20 7.22
CA GLY A 120 -20.44 -4.66 5.95
C GLY A 120 -19.30 -3.80 5.40
N ARG A 121 -18.82 -2.82 6.18
CA ARG A 121 -17.71 -1.95 5.84
C ARG A 121 -16.49 -2.25 6.70
N GLU A 122 -15.33 -2.34 6.07
CA GLU A 122 -14.07 -2.49 6.80
C GLU A 122 -13.65 -1.17 7.45
N ILE A 123 -13.23 -1.23 8.70
CA ILE A 123 -12.69 -0.11 9.49
C ILE A 123 -11.26 -0.45 9.87
N LEU A 124 -10.31 0.39 9.46
CA LEU A 124 -8.91 0.27 9.86
C LEU A 124 -8.73 0.94 11.23
N CYS A 125 -8.24 0.17 12.21
CA CYS A 125 -7.87 0.67 13.53
C CYS A 125 -6.36 0.94 13.57
N LEU A 126 -6.00 2.21 13.68
CA LEU A 126 -4.62 2.68 13.59
C LEU A 126 -4.21 3.39 14.88
N ARG A 127 -3.00 3.12 15.35
CA ARG A 127 -2.40 3.84 16.48
C ARG A 127 -1.36 4.83 16.01
N TYR A 128 -1.48 6.08 16.42
CA TYR A 128 -0.45 7.09 16.20
C TYR A 128 0.76 6.82 17.09
N GLY A 129 1.92 6.60 16.47
CA GLY A 129 3.12 6.16 17.18
C GLY A 129 3.66 7.17 18.20
N ARG A 130 3.38 8.47 18.02
CA ARG A 130 3.90 9.54 18.88
C ARG A 130 3.09 9.73 20.17
N THR A 131 1.76 9.69 20.07
CA THR A 131 0.86 9.99 21.21
C THR A 131 0.15 8.74 21.75
N GLY A 132 0.12 7.65 20.99
CA GLY A 132 -0.69 6.47 21.29
C GLY A 132 -2.18 6.62 20.94
N THR A 133 -2.61 7.78 20.41
CA THR A 133 -4.00 8.02 19.98
C THR A 133 -4.44 6.98 18.95
N ARG A 134 -5.67 6.48 19.09
CA ARG A 134 -6.29 5.57 18.12
C ARG A 134 -7.16 6.34 17.14
N HIS A 135 -7.09 5.96 15.88
CA HIS A 135 -7.93 6.46 14.81
C HIS A 135 -8.62 5.30 14.11
N GLU A 136 -9.92 5.45 13.89
CA GLU A 136 -10.73 4.54 13.09
C GLU A 136 -10.96 5.18 11.72
N VAL A 137 -10.66 4.43 10.67
CA VAL A 137 -10.69 4.92 9.28
C VAL A 137 -11.47 3.92 8.44
N ALA A 138 -12.64 4.35 7.96
CA ALA A 138 -13.47 3.52 7.11
C ALA A 138 -12.80 3.29 5.75
N ASN A 139 -12.68 2.03 5.33
CA ASN A 139 -12.28 1.63 4.00
C ASN A 139 -13.45 1.94 3.04
N PRO A 140 -13.27 2.79 2.02
CA PRO A 140 -14.31 3.08 1.04
C PRO A 140 -14.35 2.07 -0.12
N SER A 141 -13.53 1.02 -0.10
CA SER A 141 -13.48 -0.02 -1.14
C SER A 141 -13.20 0.55 -2.54
N LEU A 142 -12.19 1.43 -2.64
CA LEU A 142 -11.78 2.04 -3.90
C LEU A 142 -11.26 0.99 -4.88
N THR A 143 -11.65 1.13 -6.14
CA THR A 143 -10.99 0.47 -7.27
C THR A 143 -9.56 1.00 -7.45
N ASP A 144 -8.73 0.28 -8.21
CA ASP A 144 -7.36 0.72 -8.52
C ASP A 144 -7.33 2.10 -9.21
N GLU A 145 -8.32 2.40 -10.06
CA GLU A 145 -8.44 3.68 -10.76
C GLU A 145 -8.82 4.82 -9.81
N GLU A 146 -9.81 4.60 -8.94
CA GLU A 146 -10.19 5.58 -7.91
C GLU A 146 -9.06 5.81 -6.91
N MET A 147 -8.36 4.76 -6.51
CA MET A 147 -7.18 4.86 -5.64
C MET A 147 -6.09 5.72 -6.27
N ALA A 148 -5.82 5.52 -7.57
CA ALA A 148 -4.84 6.31 -8.29
C ALA A 148 -5.25 7.78 -8.41
N ALA A 149 -6.52 8.06 -8.70
CA ALA A 149 -7.07 9.41 -8.77
C ALA A 149 -6.98 10.14 -7.42
N VAL A 150 -7.43 9.51 -6.32
CA VAL A 150 -7.36 10.11 -4.98
C VAL A 150 -5.92 10.30 -4.53
N GLN A 151 -5.01 9.39 -4.88
CA GLN A 151 -3.60 9.57 -4.59
C GLN A 151 -3.02 10.81 -5.31
N GLU A 152 -3.42 11.06 -6.55
CA GLU A 152 -3.02 12.26 -7.28
C GLU A 152 -3.58 13.51 -6.62
N ASP A 153 -4.87 13.54 -6.27
CA ASP A 153 -5.50 14.66 -5.55
C ASP A 153 -4.78 14.97 -4.23
N VAL A 154 -4.38 13.92 -3.49
CA VAL A 154 -3.58 14.07 -2.27
C VAL A 154 -2.23 14.70 -2.58
N PHE A 155 -1.54 14.27 -3.62
CA PHE A 155 -0.24 14.83 -3.98
C PHE A 155 -0.34 16.29 -4.45
N GLN A 156 -1.36 16.62 -5.23
CA GLN A 156 -1.66 18.00 -5.64
C GLN A 156 -1.95 18.90 -4.43
N ALA A 157 -2.80 18.45 -3.51
CA ALA A 157 -3.14 19.21 -2.30
C ALA A 157 -1.93 19.43 -1.36
N LEU A 158 -0.93 18.54 -1.41
CA LEU A 158 0.31 18.64 -0.65
C LEU A 158 1.41 19.41 -1.41
N GLY A 159 1.11 19.96 -2.59
CA GLY A 159 2.03 20.77 -3.39
C GLY A 159 3.11 19.98 -4.12
N TRP A 160 2.83 18.75 -4.55
CA TRP A 160 3.77 17.95 -5.33
C TRP A 160 3.48 18.09 -6.83
N GLU A 161 4.36 18.80 -7.54
CA GLU A 161 4.46 18.79 -9.01
C GLU A 161 5.43 17.72 -9.54
#